data_AF-A0A7R9IMI2-F1
#
_entry.id   AF-A0A7R9IMI2-F1
#
_cell.length_a   1.000
_cell.length_b   1.000
_cell.length_c   1.000
_cell.angle_alpha   90.00
_cell.angle_beta   90.00
_cell.angle_gamma   90.00
#
_symmetry.space_group_name_H-M   'P 1'
#
loop_
_entity.id
_entity.type
_entity.pdbx_description
1 polymer ?
#
loop_
_entity_poly.entity_id
_entity_poly.type
_entity_poly.pdbx_seq_one_letter_code
_entity_poly.pdbx_strand_id
1 'polypeptide(L)'
;MGTRDDEYDYLFKVVLIGDSGVGKSNLLSRFTRNEFNLESKSTIGVEFATRSIQVDGKTIKAQIWDTAGQERYRAITSAYYRGAVGALLVYDIAKHLTYENVERWLRELRDHADQNIVIMLVGNKSDLRHLRAVPTDEAKAFAERNGLSFIETSALDSTNVETAFQNILTEIYRIVSQKQIRDPPEGDTIRPQNVEPIDVKPTVNTESVRKQTHPRRGTGLPMMERSGLESRLGVPLPFHENAEIYRIVSQKQIPDSPDEDTPSGNMKPIHVEPTDESSSAKKACCTP
;
A
#
# COMPACT_ATOMS: atom_id res chain seq x y z
N MET A 1 26.41 10.52 -16.20
CA MET A 1 26.29 9.09 -16.53
C MET A 1 25.19 8.53 -15.64
N GLY A 2 23.99 8.32 -16.18
CA GLY A 2 22.92 7.64 -15.45
C GLY A 2 23.30 6.17 -15.30
N THR A 3 23.20 5.63 -14.10
CA THR A 3 23.42 4.21 -13.82
C THR A 3 22.40 3.37 -14.59
N ARG A 4 22.85 2.30 -15.25
CA ARG A 4 22.00 1.39 -16.07
C ARG A 4 20.82 0.75 -15.31
N ASP A 5 20.76 0.89 -13.98
CA ASP A 5 19.64 0.43 -13.14
C ASP A 5 18.34 1.23 -13.29
N ASP A 6 18.38 2.38 -13.98
CA ASP A 6 17.18 3.18 -14.25
C ASP A 6 16.48 2.82 -15.57
N GLU A 7 17.10 2.00 -16.42
CA GLU A 7 16.51 1.57 -17.68
C GLU A 7 15.63 0.33 -17.46
N TYR A 8 14.32 0.50 -17.64
CA TYR A 8 13.33 -0.56 -17.52
C TYR A 8 12.43 -0.58 -18.75
N ASP A 9 12.00 -1.77 -19.18
CA ASP A 9 11.08 -1.95 -20.29
C ASP A 9 9.62 -1.74 -19.84
N TYR A 10 9.30 -2.12 -18.61
CA TYR A 10 7.95 -2.06 -18.05
C TYR A 10 7.96 -1.51 -16.62
N LEU A 11 6.94 -0.71 -16.29
CA LEU A 11 6.68 -0.22 -14.94
C LEU A 11 5.33 -0.74 -14.48
N PHE A 12 5.30 -1.56 -13.43
CA PHE A 12 4.06 -2.14 -12.90
C PHE A 12 3.79 -1.65 -11.49
N LYS A 13 2.58 -1.12 -11.29
CA LYS A 13 2.06 -0.79 -9.97
C LYS A 13 1.34 -2.00 -9.36
N VAL A 14 1.81 -2.46 -8.21
CA VAL A 14 1.25 -3.56 -7.44
C VAL A 14 0.86 -3.08 -6.04
N VAL A 15 -0.30 -3.50 -5.54
CA VAL A 15 -0.77 -3.16 -4.18
C VAL A 15 -0.83 -4.40 -3.29
N LEU A 16 -0.46 -4.27 -2.02
CA LEU A 16 -0.68 -5.29 -0.99
C LEU A 16 -1.91 -4.91 -0.19
N ILE A 17 -2.88 -5.81 -0.09
CA ILE A 17 -4.15 -5.59 0.62
C ILE A 17 -4.47 -6.77 1.55
N GLY A 18 -5.28 -6.52 2.58
CA GLY A 18 -5.65 -7.50 3.60
C GLY A 18 -5.64 -6.91 5.00
N ASP A 19 -6.09 -7.68 5.99
CA ASP A 19 -6.25 -7.22 7.37
C ASP A 19 -4.93 -6.72 8.01
N SER A 20 -5.06 -5.96 9.10
CA SER A 20 -3.90 -5.58 9.91
C SER A 20 -3.25 -6.83 10.54
N GLY A 21 -1.92 -6.85 10.58
CA GLY A 21 -1.16 -7.94 11.23
C GLY A 21 -1.06 -9.26 10.44
N VAL A 22 -1.59 -9.34 9.22
CA VAL A 22 -1.40 -10.53 8.34
C VAL A 22 0.02 -10.66 7.80
N GLY A 23 0.82 -9.59 7.85
CA GLY A 23 2.25 -9.59 7.48
C GLY A 23 2.58 -9.00 6.11
N LYS A 24 1.73 -8.11 5.56
CA LYS A 24 1.98 -7.42 4.28
C LYS A 24 3.31 -6.66 4.25
N SER A 25 3.58 -5.84 5.26
CA SER A 25 4.84 -5.09 5.39
C SER A 25 6.04 -6.02 5.46
N ASN A 26 5.95 -7.11 6.23
CA ASN A 26 7.02 -8.11 6.30
C ASN A 26 7.23 -8.83 4.96
N LEU A 27 6.18 -9.11 4.18
CA LEU A 27 6.34 -9.62 2.82
C LEU A 27 7.03 -8.60 1.90
N LEU A 28 6.67 -7.32 2.01
CA LEU A 28 7.31 -6.23 1.25
C LEU A 28 8.80 -6.09 1.62
N SER A 29 9.12 -5.98 2.90
CA SER A 29 10.49 -5.87 3.39
C SER A 29 11.30 -7.11 3.03
N ARG A 30 10.70 -8.30 3.10
CA ARG A 30 11.38 -9.54 2.73
C ARG A 30 11.68 -9.58 1.23
N PHE A 31 10.72 -9.18 0.40
CA PHE A 31 10.95 -9.09 -1.04
C PHE A 31 11.97 -8.01 -1.40
N THR A 32 11.96 -6.84 -0.78
CA THR A 32 12.78 -5.70 -1.24
C THR A 32 14.16 -5.65 -0.60
N ARG A 33 14.30 -6.09 0.65
CA ARG A 33 15.52 -5.95 1.47
C ARG A 33 16.00 -7.28 2.05
N ASN A 34 15.26 -8.36 1.84
CA ASN A 34 15.48 -9.64 2.53
C ASN A 34 15.44 -9.53 4.07
N GLU A 35 14.71 -8.54 4.59
CA GLU A 35 14.58 -8.26 6.02
C GLU A 35 13.25 -8.77 6.57
N PHE A 36 13.23 -9.08 7.87
CA PHE A 36 12.00 -9.40 8.60
C PHE A 36 12.05 -8.77 9.97
N ASN A 37 10.94 -8.16 10.37
CA ASN A 37 10.77 -7.54 11.66
C ASN A 37 9.64 -8.23 12.43
N LEU A 38 10.01 -8.94 13.51
CA LEU A 38 9.06 -9.60 14.39
C LEU A 38 8.16 -8.59 15.13
N GLU A 39 8.70 -7.41 15.45
CA GLU A 39 8.01 -6.33 16.15
C GLU A 39 7.39 -5.32 15.17
N SER A 40 7.03 -5.76 13.96
CA SER A 40 6.38 -4.89 12.97
C SER A 40 5.10 -4.28 13.56
N LYS A 41 5.11 -2.97 13.81
CA LYS A 41 3.93 -2.23 14.24
C LYS A 41 2.90 -2.17 13.12
N SER A 42 1.64 -1.86 13.47
CA SER A 42 0.62 -1.60 12.44
C SER A 42 1.08 -0.46 11.53
N THR A 43 1.02 -0.68 10.21
CA THR A 43 1.36 0.33 9.22
C THR A 43 0.43 1.54 9.37
N ILE A 44 1.00 2.70 9.61
CA ILE A 44 0.29 3.98 9.62
C ILE A 44 0.40 4.57 8.22
N GLY A 45 -0.71 4.59 7.48
CA GLY A 45 -0.72 5.08 6.09
C GLY A 45 -0.29 4.02 5.08
N VAL A 46 0.62 4.38 4.16
CA VAL A 46 1.04 3.53 3.03
C VAL A 46 2.57 3.58 2.91
N GLU A 47 3.20 2.42 2.81
CA GLU A 47 4.63 2.29 2.50
C GLU A 47 4.82 1.98 1.01
N PHE A 48 5.88 2.54 0.43
CA PHE A 48 6.21 2.39 -0.98
C PHE A 48 7.62 1.85 -1.14
N ALA A 49 7.78 0.83 -1.97
CA ALA A 49 9.09 0.33 -2.37
C ALA A 49 9.12 -0.06 -3.84
N THR A 50 10.31 -0.03 -4.43
CA THR A 50 10.53 -0.45 -5.82
C THR A 50 11.49 -1.61 -5.89
N ARG A 51 11.23 -2.57 -6.77
CA ARG A 51 12.18 -3.63 -7.10
C ARG A 51 12.12 -3.94 -8.58
N SER A 52 13.29 -4.08 -9.21
CA SER A 52 13.40 -4.52 -10.59
C SER A 52 13.64 -6.02 -10.65
N ILE A 53 12.94 -6.69 -11.57
CA ILE A 53 13.15 -8.11 -11.89
C ILE A 53 13.34 -8.28 -13.39
N GLN A 54 13.94 -9.39 -13.81
CA GLN A 54 14.03 -9.76 -15.22
C GLN A 54 13.03 -10.87 -15.55
N VAL A 55 12.24 -10.67 -16.60
CA VAL A 55 11.28 -11.66 -17.11
C VAL A 55 11.41 -11.69 -18.63
N ASP A 56 11.68 -12.86 -19.21
CA ASP A 56 11.83 -13.06 -20.67
C ASP A 56 12.80 -12.06 -21.35
N GLY A 57 13.90 -11.71 -20.66
CA GLY A 57 14.90 -10.76 -21.14
C GLY A 57 14.46 -9.28 -21.06
N LYS A 58 13.31 -9.00 -20.46
CA LYS A 58 12.78 -7.65 -20.19
C LYS A 58 12.96 -7.27 -18.73
N THR A 59 13.35 -6.03 -18.49
CA THR A 59 13.49 -5.47 -17.13
C THR A 59 12.15 -4.87 -16.71
N ILE A 60 11.53 -5.45 -15.69
CA ILE A 60 10.29 -4.98 -15.09
C ILE A 60 10.61 -4.27 -13.79
N LYS A 61 10.27 -2.99 -13.69
CA LYS A 61 10.32 -2.22 -12.44
C LYS A 61 8.96 -2.32 -11.76
N ALA A 62 8.89 -3.02 -10.64
CA ALA A 62 7.70 -3.10 -9.81
C ALA A 62 7.68 -1.96 -8.79
N GLN A 63 6.56 -1.25 -8.72
CA GLN A 63 6.20 -0.25 -7.71
C GLN A 63 5.18 -0.88 -6.77
N ILE A 64 5.61 -1.18 -5.54
CA ILE A 64 4.82 -1.96 -4.60
C ILE A 64 4.36 -1.05 -3.48
N TRP A 65 3.05 -1.01 -3.27
CA TRP A 65 2.38 -0.19 -2.26
C TRP A 65 1.87 -1.11 -1.15
N ASP A 66 2.47 -1.05 0.03
CA ASP A 66 1.96 -1.70 1.23
C ASP A 66 0.92 -0.79 1.89
N THR A 67 -0.32 -1.25 1.97
CA THR A 67 -1.43 -0.47 2.52
C THR A 67 -1.70 -0.82 3.98
N ALA A 68 -2.12 0.17 4.78
CA ALA A 68 -2.62 -0.10 6.11
C ALA A 68 -3.82 -1.05 6.06
N GLY A 69 -3.73 -2.15 6.80
CA GLY A 69 -4.83 -3.13 6.91
C GLY A 69 -5.92 -2.74 7.92
N GLN A 70 -5.89 -1.52 8.45
CA GLN A 70 -6.85 -1.05 9.45
C GLN A 70 -8.07 -0.45 8.77
N GLU A 71 -9.26 -0.88 9.17
CA GLU A 71 -10.50 -0.39 8.56
C GLU A 71 -10.70 1.12 8.67
N ARG A 72 -10.10 1.76 9.69
CA ARG A 72 -10.14 3.21 9.91
C ARG A 72 -9.53 4.01 8.76
N TYR A 73 -8.63 3.42 7.96
CA TYR A 73 -7.95 4.08 6.85
C TYR A 73 -8.52 3.73 5.47
N ARG A 74 -9.61 2.95 5.39
CA ARG A 74 -10.19 2.47 4.12
C ARG A 74 -10.55 3.56 3.11
N ALA A 75 -11.08 4.70 3.59
CA ALA A 75 -11.40 5.83 2.72
C ALA A 75 -10.16 6.44 2.03
N ILE A 76 -8.97 6.20 2.58
CA ILE A 76 -7.69 6.66 2.04
C ILE A 76 -7.10 5.59 1.12
N THR A 77 -7.27 4.30 1.47
CA THR A 77 -6.71 3.18 0.71
C THR A 77 -7.26 3.07 -0.71
N SER A 78 -8.53 3.44 -0.94
CA SER A 78 -9.17 3.35 -2.27
C SER A 78 -8.45 4.18 -3.35
N ALA A 79 -7.85 5.31 -2.99
CA ALA A 79 -7.07 6.14 -3.91
C ALA A 79 -5.83 5.40 -4.45
N TYR A 80 -5.26 4.46 -3.69
CA TYR A 80 -4.06 3.73 -4.08
C TYR A 80 -4.33 2.59 -5.06
N TYR A 81 -5.58 2.11 -5.15
CA TYR A 81 -5.96 1.04 -6.08
C TYR A 81 -6.00 1.51 -7.54
N ARG A 82 -6.19 2.81 -7.78
CA ARG A 82 -6.26 3.37 -9.14
C ARG A 82 -4.95 3.17 -9.89
N GLY A 83 -5.04 2.61 -11.11
CA GLY A 83 -3.89 2.31 -11.96
C GLY A 83 -3.00 1.17 -11.45
N ALA A 84 -3.43 0.42 -10.43
CA ALA A 84 -2.77 -0.81 -10.04
C ALA A 84 -3.08 -1.89 -11.09
N VAL A 85 -2.03 -2.51 -11.63
CA VAL A 85 -2.13 -3.60 -12.60
C VAL A 85 -2.06 -4.97 -11.92
N GLY A 86 -1.62 -5.01 -10.66
CA GLY A 86 -1.58 -6.21 -9.83
C GLY A 86 -1.97 -5.95 -8.38
N ALA A 87 -2.50 -6.97 -7.72
CA ALA A 87 -2.76 -6.97 -6.28
C ALA A 87 -2.41 -8.31 -5.62
N LEU A 88 -1.75 -8.25 -4.47
CA LEU A 88 -1.60 -9.38 -3.56
C LEU A 88 -2.59 -9.22 -2.41
N LEU A 89 -3.54 -10.15 -2.34
CA LEU A 89 -4.56 -10.22 -1.30
C LEU A 89 -4.10 -11.19 -0.22
N VAL A 90 -3.69 -10.66 0.93
CA VAL A 90 -2.96 -11.40 1.95
C VAL A 90 -3.86 -11.71 3.15
N TYR A 91 -3.84 -12.96 3.59
CA TYR A 91 -4.43 -13.40 4.87
C TYR A 91 -3.41 -14.19 5.70
N ASP A 92 -3.71 -14.39 6.98
CA ASP A 92 -2.89 -15.17 7.91
C ASP A 92 -3.48 -16.59 8.05
N ILE A 93 -2.72 -17.63 7.69
CA ILE A 93 -3.22 -19.01 7.73
C ILE A 93 -3.56 -19.48 9.15
N ALA A 94 -3.02 -18.83 10.19
CA ALA A 94 -3.28 -19.16 11.59
C ALA A 94 -4.49 -18.39 12.16
N LYS A 95 -5.11 -17.48 11.39
CA LYS A 95 -6.24 -16.66 11.84
C LYS A 95 -7.39 -16.67 10.84
N HIS A 96 -8.39 -17.51 11.11
CA HIS A 96 -9.56 -17.70 10.24
C HIS A 96 -10.31 -16.39 9.91
N LEU A 97 -10.46 -15.48 10.89
CA LEU A 97 -11.12 -14.18 10.68
C LEU A 97 -10.48 -13.36 9.55
N THR A 98 -9.15 -13.43 9.40
CA THR A 98 -8.44 -12.70 8.34
C THR A 98 -8.75 -13.26 6.96
N TYR A 99 -9.07 -14.54 6.88
CA TYR A 99 -9.50 -15.22 5.67
C TYR A 99 -10.97 -14.91 5.34
N GLU A 100 -11.88 -14.89 6.32
CA GLU A 100 -13.27 -14.46 6.10
C GLU A 100 -13.34 -13.03 5.51
N ASN A 101 -12.45 -12.14 5.98
CA ASN A 101 -12.38 -10.78 5.49
C ASN A 101 -11.83 -10.65 4.05
N VAL A 102 -11.21 -11.69 3.49
CA VAL A 102 -10.67 -11.70 2.11
C VAL A 102 -11.76 -11.35 1.09
N GLU A 103 -12.97 -11.88 1.26
CA GLU A 103 -14.07 -11.61 0.33
C GLU A 103 -14.44 -10.12 0.31
N ARG A 104 -14.42 -9.47 1.48
CA ARG A 104 -14.66 -8.03 1.58
C ARG A 104 -13.55 -7.22 0.91
N TRP A 105 -12.29 -7.57 1.13
CA TRP A 105 -11.16 -6.92 0.47
C TRP A 105 -11.16 -7.11 -1.04
N LEU A 106 -11.53 -8.29 -1.51
CA LEU A 106 -11.65 -8.59 -2.94
C LEU A 106 -12.72 -7.73 -3.62
N ARG A 107 -13.89 -7.58 -2.99
CA ARG A 107 -14.94 -6.67 -3.47
C ARG A 107 -14.45 -5.23 -3.52
N GLU A 108 -13.88 -4.75 -2.43
CA GLU A 108 -13.37 -3.38 -2.31
C GLU A 108 -12.31 -3.06 -3.39
N LEU A 109 -11.41 -4.01 -3.67
CA LEU A 109 -10.42 -3.88 -4.74
C LEU A 109 -11.09 -3.81 -6.11
N ARG A 110 -12.02 -4.72 -6.42
CA ARG A 110 -12.72 -4.78 -7.71
C ARG A 110 -13.58 -3.55 -7.99
N ASP A 111 -14.11 -2.91 -6.94
CA ASP A 111 -14.94 -1.71 -7.07
C ASP A 111 -14.13 -0.45 -7.45
N HIS A 112 -12.82 -0.44 -7.17
CA HIS A 112 -11.97 0.77 -7.31
C HIS A 112 -10.76 0.60 -8.23
N ALA A 113 -10.35 -0.64 -8.51
CA ALA A 113 -9.25 -0.94 -9.43
C ALA A 113 -9.75 -1.15 -10.87
N ASP A 114 -8.82 -1.21 -11.81
CA ASP A 114 -9.14 -1.54 -13.19
C ASP A 114 -9.65 -2.98 -13.30
N GLN A 115 -10.65 -3.22 -14.17
CA GLN A 115 -11.25 -4.56 -14.36
C GLN A 115 -10.25 -5.65 -14.79
N ASN A 116 -9.10 -5.24 -15.32
CA ASN A 116 -8.03 -6.13 -15.79
C ASN A 116 -6.93 -6.36 -14.76
N ILE A 117 -7.12 -5.96 -13.50
CA ILE A 117 -6.13 -6.17 -12.45
C ILE A 117 -5.88 -7.67 -12.21
N VAL A 118 -4.61 -8.06 -12.20
CA VAL A 118 -4.21 -9.43 -11.84
C VAL A 118 -4.19 -9.56 -10.33
N ILE A 119 -4.90 -10.54 -9.79
CA ILE A 119 -5.06 -10.70 -8.34
C ILE A 119 -4.53 -12.07 -7.92
N MET A 120 -3.68 -12.08 -6.90
CA MET A 120 -3.19 -13.30 -6.26
C MET A 120 -3.57 -13.33 -4.78
N LEU A 121 -4.22 -14.42 -4.36
CA LEU A 121 -4.47 -14.73 -2.97
C LEU A 121 -3.20 -15.31 -2.34
N VAL A 122 -2.80 -14.76 -1.19
CA VAL A 122 -1.58 -15.14 -0.47
C VAL A 122 -1.93 -15.57 0.96
N GLY A 123 -1.73 -16.85 1.25
CA GLY A 123 -1.79 -17.37 2.62
C GLY A 123 -0.44 -17.22 3.31
N ASN A 124 -0.26 -16.15 4.08
CA ASN A 124 1.01 -15.88 4.76
C ASN A 124 1.12 -16.61 6.10
N LYS A 125 2.35 -16.65 6.65
CA LYS A 125 2.73 -17.32 7.90
C LYS A 125 2.62 -18.84 7.81
N SER A 126 2.96 -19.40 6.65
CA SER A 126 2.99 -20.85 6.44
C SER A 126 4.03 -21.59 7.30
N ASP A 127 4.90 -20.89 8.01
CA ASP A 127 5.73 -21.42 9.09
C ASP A 127 4.90 -21.89 10.31
N LEU A 128 3.72 -21.29 10.55
CA LEU A 128 2.81 -21.64 11.64
C LEU A 128 1.89 -22.82 11.31
N ARG A 129 2.39 -23.86 10.63
CA ARG A 129 1.58 -25.02 10.17
C ARG A 129 0.79 -25.69 11.29
N HIS A 130 1.36 -25.75 12.48
CA HIS A 130 0.73 -26.35 13.66
C HIS A 130 -0.43 -25.53 14.24
N LEU A 131 -0.50 -24.23 13.91
CA LEU A 131 -1.56 -23.32 14.33
C LEU A 131 -2.52 -23.00 13.17
N ARG A 132 -2.46 -23.76 12.07
CA ARG A 132 -3.28 -23.52 10.89
C ARG A 132 -4.77 -23.55 11.26
N ALA A 133 -5.44 -22.43 11.03
CA ALA A 133 -6.88 -22.28 11.16
C ALA A 133 -7.60 -22.33 9.81
N VAL A 134 -6.89 -22.08 8.70
CA VAL A 134 -7.43 -22.08 7.34
C VAL A 134 -6.83 -23.25 6.54
N PRO A 135 -7.61 -24.27 6.16
CA PRO A 135 -7.16 -25.35 5.28
C PRO A 135 -6.72 -24.82 3.91
N THR A 136 -5.59 -25.35 3.40
CA THR A 136 -5.06 -24.94 2.09
C THR A 136 -6.06 -25.19 0.96
N ASP A 137 -6.78 -26.31 1.00
CA ASP A 137 -7.76 -26.68 -0.04
C ASP A 137 -8.94 -25.71 -0.08
N GLU A 138 -9.34 -25.17 1.07
CA GLU A 138 -10.43 -24.19 1.17
C GLU A 138 -10.03 -22.88 0.50
N ALA A 139 -8.85 -22.34 0.84
CA ALA A 139 -8.35 -21.11 0.26
C ALA A 139 -8.05 -21.26 -1.24
N LYS A 140 -7.54 -22.43 -1.67
CA LYS A 140 -7.34 -22.75 -3.08
C LYS A 140 -8.66 -22.77 -3.84
N ALA A 141 -9.68 -23.43 -3.30
CA ALA A 141 -11.01 -23.46 -3.90
C ALA A 141 -11.64 -22.06 -3.96
N PHE A 142 -11.42 -21.20 -2.96
CA PHE A 142 -11.85 -19.80 -3.02
C PHE A 142 -11.16 -19.04 -4.15
N ALA A 143 -9.85 -19.21 -4.32
CA ALA A 143 -9.09 -18.56 -5.38
C ALA A 143 -9.59 -19.00 -6.77
N GLU A 144 -9.78 -20.31 -6.99
CA GLU A 144 -10.31 -20.86 -8.24
C GLU A 144 -11.70 -20.31 -8.56
N ARG A 145 -12.63 -20.31 -7.58
CA ARG A 145 -13.99 -19.76 -7.77
C ARG A 145 -14.01 -18.29 -8.14
N ASN A 146 -13.02 -17.52 -7.68
CA ASN A 146 -12.93 -16.09 -7.92
C ASN A 146 -11.98 -15.73 -9.07
N GLY A 147 -11.35 -16.70 -9.74
CA GLY A 147 -10.38 -16.46 -10.81
C GLY A 147 -9.11 -15.78 -10.33
N LEU A 148 -8.60 -16.17 -9.16
CA LEU A 148 -7.37 -15.65 -8.56
C LEU A 148 -6.27 -16.71 -8.61
N SER A 149 -5.01 -16.28 -8.77
CA SER A 149 -3.85 -17.12 -8.49
C SER A 149 -3.72 -17.35 -6.97
N PHE A 150 -3.16 -18.48 -6.52
CA PHE A 150 -3.00 -18.79 -5.09
C PHE A 150 -1.60 -19.29 -4.76
N ILE A 151 -1.06 -18.81 -3.64
CA ILE A 151 0.21 -19.29 -3.07
C ILE A 151 0.22 -19.12 -1.55
N GLU A 152 0.86 -20.05 -0.84
CA GLU A 152 1.18 -19.86 0.57
C GLU A 152 2.63 -19.40 0.74
N THR A 153 2.84 -18.44 1.63
CA THR A 153 4.15 -17.81 1.86
C THR A 153 4.50 -17.80 3.34
N SER A 154 5.77 -17.60 3.65
CA SER A 154 6.20 -17.19 4.98
C SER A 154 7.22 -16.09 4.84
N ALA A 155 6.88 -14.91 5.36
CA ALA A 155 7.86 -13.84 5.50
C ALA A 155 8.95 -14.17 6.55
N LEU A 156 8.67 -15.07 7.51
CA LEU A 156 9.62 -15.41 8.58
C LEU A 156 10.81 -16.22 8.05
N ASP A 157 10.55 -17.27 7.27
CA ASP A 157 11.60 -18.15 6.72
C ASP A 157 11.87 -17.91 5.22
N SER A 158 11.24 -16.88 4.65
CA SER A 158 11.31 -16.49 3.23
C SER A 158 10.69 -17.49 2.24
N THR A 159 9.93 -18.48 2.71
CA THR A 159 9.27 -19.45 1.84
C THR A 159 8.30 -18.78 0.87
N ASN A 160 8.50 -19.05 -0.42
CA ASN A 160 7.66 -18.60 -1.54
C ASN A 160 7.48 -17.08 -1.69
N VAL A 161 8.19 -16.25 -0.92
CA VAL A 161 8.05 -14.78 -1.02
C VAL A 161 8.49 -14.29 -2.39
N GLU A 162 9.70 -14.64 -2.82
CA GLU A 162 10.22 -14.30 -4.15
C GLU A 162 9.29 -14.85 -5.26
N THR A 163 8.88 -16.10 -5.12
CA THR A 163 8.00 -16.79 -6.09
C THR A 163 6.65 -16.10 -6.23
N ALA A 164 6.03 -15.63 -5.14
CA ALA A 164 4.75 -14.93 -5.19
C ALA A 164 4.83 -13.66 -6.04
N PHE A 165 5.83 -12.81 -5.78
CA PHE A 165 6.03 -11.57 -6.52
C PHE A 165 6.48 -11.81 -7.97
N GLN A 166 7.35 -12.79 -8.22
CA GLN A 166 7.75 -13.15 -9.59
C GLN A 166 6.57 -13.67 -10.40
N ASN A 167 5.73 -14.52 -9.81
CA ASN A 167 4.56 -15.10 -10.48
C ASN A 167 3.56 -14.00 -10.90
N ILE A 168 3.18 -13.11 -9.97
CA ILE A 168 2.21 -12.05 -10.29
C ILE A 168 2.78 -11.06 -11.33
N LEU A 169 4.06 -10.68 -11.23
CA LEU A 169 4.68 -9.76 -12.19
C LEU A 169 4.82 -10.39 -13.57
N THR A 170 5.14 -11.69 -13.64
CA THR A 170 5.19 -12.44 -14.90
C THR A 170 3.80 -12.59 -15.52
N GLU A 171 2.77 -12.82 -14.71
CA GLU A 171 1.38 -12.90 -15.17
C GLU A 171 0.90 -11.57 -15.75
N ILE A 172 1.16 -10.45 -15.05
CA ILE A 172 0.88 -9.10 -15.56
C ILE A 172 1.63 -8.85 -16.87
N TYR A 173 2.92 -9.18 -16.93
CA TYR A 173 3.73 -9.03 -18.14
C TYR A 173 3.13 -9.78 -19.33
N ARG A 174 2.68 -11.03 -19.15
CA ARG A 174 2.05 -11.81 -20.22
C ARG A 174 0.77 -11.16 -20.73
N ILE A 175 -0.07 -10.61 -19.85
CA ILE A 175 -1.31 -9.95 -20.24
C ILE A 175 -1.01 -8.63 -20.97
N VAL A 176 -0.08 -7.82 -20.45
CA VAL A 176 0.27 -6.52 -21.02
C VAL A 176 0.98 -6.68 -22.37
N SER A 177 1.93 -7.61 -22.49
CA SER A 177 2.65 -7.88 -23.74
C SER A 177 1.72 -8.40 -24.84
N GLN A 178 0.77 -9.28 -24.51
CA GLN A 178 -0.22 -9.75 -25.49
C GLN A 178 -1.16 -8.66 -25.97
N LYS A 179 -1.55 -7.70 -25.10
CA LYS A 179 -2.35 -6.54 -25.50
C LYS A 179 -1.60 -5.62 -26.45
N GLN A 180 -0.31 -5.36 -26.19
CA GLN A 180 0.54 -4.56 -27.09
C GLN A 180 0.74 -5.20 -28.49
N ILE A 181 0.61 -6.53 -28.61
CA ILE A 181 0.70 -7.23 -29.89
C ILE A 181 -0.62 -7.17 -30.67
N ARG A 182 -1.77 -7.15 -29.97
CA ARG A 182 -3.10 -7.15 -30.59
C ARG A 182 -3.56 -5.75 -31.01
N ASP A 183 -3.16 -4.74 -30.26
CA ASP A 183 -3.38 -3.33 -30.59
C ASP A 183 -2.01 -2.72 -30.94
N PRO A 184 -1.50 -2.93 -32.17
CA PRO A 184 -0.33 -2.18 -32.61
C PRO A 184 -0.66 -0.69 -32.50
N PRO A 185 0.28 0.17 -32.05
CA PRO A 185 0.01 1.60 -32.00
C PRO A 185 -0.40 2.07 -33.39
N GLU A 186 -1.65 2.53 -33.55
CA GLU A 186 -2.01 3.34 -34.70
C GLU A 186 -1.02 4.49 -34.75
N GLY A 187 -0.30 4.56 -35.87
CA GLY A 187 0.91 5.34 -35.98
C GLY A 187 0.68 6.83 -35.84
N ASP A 188 0.89 7.38 -34.65
CA ASP A 188 1.37 8.74 -34.48
C ASP A 188 2.89 8.72 -34.28
N THR A 189 3.59 8.40 -35.38
CA THR A 189 5.00 8.76 -35.49
C THR A 189 5.06 10.27 -35.73
N ILE A 190 5.04 11.07 -34.66
CA ILE A 190 5.57 12.43 -34.75
C ILE A 190 7.06 12.30 -35.02
N ARG A 191 7.42 12.28 -36.30
CA ARG A 191 8.79 12.51 -36.75
C ARG A 191 9.19 13.90 -36.26
N PRO A 192 10.37 14.09 -35.63
CA PRO A 192 10.88 15.43 -35.39
C PRO A 192 11.09 16.09 -36.74
N GLN A 193 10.21 17.04 -37.10
CA GLN A 193 10.40 17.89 -38.26
C GLN A 193 11.54 18.87 -37.97
N ASN A 194 12.50 18.90 -38.91
CA ASN A 194 13.56 19.87 -39.12
C ASN A 194 13.60 21.05 -38.13
N VAL A 195 14.53 21.01 -37.18
CA VAL A 195 15.01 22.20 -36.48
C VAL A 195 16.06 22.85 -37.38
N GLU A 196 15.70 23.92 -38.08
CA GLU A 196 16.71 24.79 -38.69
C GLU A 196 17.45 25.58 -37.59
N PRO A 197 18.77 25.76 -37.68
CA PRO A 197 19.52 26.50 -36.67
C PRO A 197 19.20 28.00 -36.73
N ILE A 198 18.76 28.56 -35.60
CA ILE A 198 18.60 30.01 -35.44
C ILE A 198 20.00 30.61 -35.17
N ASP A 199 20.55 31.32 -36.15
CA ASP A 199 21.79 32.10 -36.03
C ASP A 199 21.48 33.46 -35.39
N VAL A 200 21.88 33.66 -34.13
CA VAL A 200 21.72 34.93 -33.41
C VAL A 200 23.04 35.68 -33.41
N LYS A 201 23.14 36.73 -34.23
CA LYS A 201 24.27 37.67 -34.20
C LYS A 201 24.14 38.63 -33.01
N PRO A 202 25.25 38.98 -32.32
CA PRO A 202 25.23 39.88 -31.18
C PRO A 202 25.14 41.35 -31.65
N THR A 203 24.16 42.10 -31.14
CA THR A 203 24.04 43.54 -31.39
C THR A 203 24.73 44.34 -30.27
N VAL A 204 25.62 45.23 -30.68
CA VAL A 204 26.44 46.12 -29.84
C VAL A 204 25.66 47.38 -29.44
N ASN A 205 25.96 47.86 -28.23
CA ASN A 205 25.52 49.09 -27.55
C ASN A 205 25.39 50.36 -28.41
N THR A 206 24.46 51.23 -28.02
CA THR A 206 24.68 52.68 -28.04
C THR A 206 23.80 53.40 -27.00
N GLU A 207 24.44 54.26 -26.21
CA GLU A 207 23.85 55.13 -25.19
C GLU A 207 23.04 56.28 -25.82
N SER A 208 22.05 56.83 -25.10
CA SER A 208 22.16 58.17 -24.46
C SER A 208 20.81 58.88 -24.15
N VAL A 209 20.83 59.61 -23.01
CA VAL A 209 20.09 60.84 -22.63
C VAL A 209 18.75 60.76 -21.83
N ARG A 210 18.88 60.98 -20.49
CA ARG A 210 18.24 61.99 -19.57
C ARG A 210 16.82 62.54 -19.90
N LYS A 211 15.87 62.84 -18.97
CA LYS A 211 15.90 63.38 -17.59
C LYS A 211 14.46 63.48 -16.99
N GLN A 212 14.33 63.34 -15.64
CA GLN A 212 13.42 64.03 -14.66
C GLN A 212 11.87 63.90 -14.79
N THR A 213 11.00 63.76 -13.75
CA THR A 213 10.91 64.27 -12.35
C THR A 213 10.01 63.38 -11.42
N HIS A 214 10.16 63.58 -10.09
CA HIS A 214 9.46 63.02 -8.89
C HIS A 214 8.04 63.56 -8.60
N PRO A 215 7.34 63.24 -7.45
CA PRO A 215 7.39 62.12 -6.48
C PRO A 215 5.99 61.58 -6.01
N ARG A 216 5.94 60.48 -5.22
CA ARG A 216 5.21 60.41 -3.92
C ARG A 216 5.48 59.12 -3.11
N ARG A 217 5.29 59.30 -1.79
CA ARG A 217 5.68 58.52 -0.59
C ARG A 217 5.13 57.08 -0.47
N GLY A 218 5.87 56.24 0.28
CA GLY A 218 5.32 55.08 1.00
C GLY A 218 6.36 54.11 1.60
N THR A 219 6.89 54.48 2.78
CA THR A 219 7.29 53.63 3.94
C THR A 219 7.79 52.17 3.75
N GLY A 220 9.00 51.89 4.28
CA GLY A 220 9.43 50.54 4.73
C GLY A 220 10.93 50.23 4.55
N LEU A 221 11.66 49.99 5.65
CA LEU A 221 13.08 49.63 5.76
C LEU A 221 13.16 48.35 6.66
N PRO A 222 14.25 47.56 6.67
CA PRO A 222 14.68 46.60 5.65
C PRO A 222 14.80 45.15 6.16
N MET A 223 15.19 44.25 5.24
CA MET A 223 15.59 42.85 5.46
C MET A 223 16.73 42.65 6.49
N MET A 224 16.74 41.46 7.10
CA MET A 224 17.97 40.75 7.48
C MET A 224 17.98 39.36 6.80
N GLU A 225 19.10 39.07 6.17
CA GLU A 225 19.46 37.87 5.42
C GLU A 225 19.64 36.61 6.28
N ARG A 226 19.48 35.44 5.64
CA ARG A 226 20.39 34.28 5.64
C ARG A 226 19.86 33.27 4.59
N SER A 227 20.36 33.27 3.36
CA SER A 227 21.57 32.60 2.85
C SER A 227 21.41 31.07 2.63
N GLY A 228 21.41 30.67 1.34
CA GLY A 228 21.83 29.37 0.76
C GLY A 228 20.91 28.16 1.05
N LEU A 229 20.63 27.25 0.11
CA LEU A 229 21.31 26.91 -1.13
C LEU A 229 20.31 26.14 -2.01
N GLU A 230 19.79 26.75 -3.07
CA GLU A 230 19.25 26.01 -4.21
C GLU A 230 20.39 25.76 -5.20
N SER A 231 20.63 24.50 -5.55
CA SER A 231 20.91 24.17 -6.94
C SER A 231 20.72 22.69 -7.24
N ARG A 232 19.75 22.47 -8.14
CA ARG A 232 19.91 21.69 -9.37
C ARG A 232 19.96 20.17 -9.24
N LEU A 233 18.78 19.55 -9.26
CA LEU A 233 18.47 18.47 -10.20
C LEU A 233 17.01 18.64 -10.66
N GLY A 234 16.83 19.07 -11.92
CA GLY A 234 15.52 19.15 -12.55
C GLY A 234 15.05 17.76 -12.95
N VAL A 235 14.09 17.23 -12.20
CA VAL A 235 13.20 16.14 -12.64
C VAL A 235 11.77 16.61 -12.32
N PRO A 236 10.84 16.64 -13.28
CA PRO A 236 9.46 16.97 -12.98
C PRO A 236 8.85 15.80 -12.21
N LEU A 237 8.63 15.98 -10.91
CA LEU A 237 7.81 15.08 -10.13
C LEU A 237 6.33 15.33 -10.48
N PRO A 238 5.49 14.30 -10.66
CA PRO A 238 4.05 14.48 -10.71
C PRO A 238 3.53 14.67 -9.27
N PHE A 239 3.85 15.81 -8.65
CA PHE A 239 3.32 16.23 -7.37
C PHE A 239 2.38 17.41 -7.59
N HIS A 240 1.08 17.12 -7.76
CA HIS A 240 0.07 18.11 -7.38
C HIS A 240 -1.22 17.50 -6.81
N GLU A 241 -1.55 16.24 -7.08
CA GLU A 241 -2.75 15.61 -6.49
C GLU A 241 -2.52 14.91 -5.13
N ASN A 242 -1.29 14.53 -4.78
CA ASN A 242 -1.05 13.76 -3.54
C ASN A 242 -0.69 14.61 -2.30
N ALA A 243 -0.38 15.90 -2.48
CA ALA A 243 -0.03 16.78 -1.36
C ALA A 243 -1.26 17.14 -0.50
N GLU A 244 -2.45 17.19 -1.08
CA GLU A 244 -3.70 17.38 -0.33
C GLU A 244 -4.03 16.18 0.56
N ILE A 245 -3.76 14.96 0.10
CA ILE A 245 -4.03 13.73 0.86
C ILE A 245 -3.13 13.65 2.10
N TYR A 246 -1.82 13.94 1.96
CA TYR A 246 -0.92 14.05 3.11
C TYR A 246 -1.37 15.14 4.11
N ARG A 247 -1.89 16.26 3.62
CA ARG A 247 -2.47 17.32 4.46
C ARG A 247 -3.72 16.85 5.21
N ILE A 248 -4.59 16.08 4.57
CA ILE A 248 -5.80 15.51 5.19
C ILE A 248 -5.42 14.51 6.29
N VAL A 249 -4.37 13.71 6.08
CA VAL A 249 -3.83 12.78 7.08
C VAL A 249 -3.27 13.52 8.30
N SER A 250 -2.57 14.64 8.11
CA SER A 250 -2.06 15.46 9.23
C SER A 250 -3.13 16.27 9.96
N GLN A 251 -4.29 16.53 9.34
CA GLN A 251 -5.36 17.35 9.94
C GLN A 251 -6.47 16.55 10.65
N LYS A 252 -6.57 15.24 10.43
CA LYS A 252 -7.47 14.36 11.19
C LYS A 252 -6.71 13.57 12.26
N GLN A 253 -6.22 14.28 13.27
CA GLN A 253 -6.02 13.67 14.60
C GLN A 253 -7.41 13.36 15.17
N ILE A 254 -7.83 12.10 15.03
CA ILE A 254 -8.88 11.55 15.89
C ILE A 254 -8.25 11.47 17.29
N PRO A 255 -8.85 12.07 18.33
CA PRO A 255 -8.23 12.07 19.65
C PRO A 255 -8.06 10.63 20.13
N ASP A 256 -6.86 10.32 20.61
CA ASP A 256 -6.60 9.12 21.39
C ASP A 256 -7.58 9.12 22.57
N SER A 257 -8.35 8.04 22.70
CA SER A 257 -9.19 7.80 23.88
C SER A 257 -8.29 7.73 25.13
N PRO A 258 -8.70 8.34 26.25
CA PRO A 258 -7.82 8.54 27.41
C PRO A 258 -7.58 7.25 28.18
N ASP A 259 -6.42 7.21 28.80
CA ASP A 259 -5.88 6.19 29.69
C ASP A 259 -6.91 5.66 30.71
N GLU A 260 -7.00 4.33 30.85
CA GLU A 260 -7.62 3.71 32.03
C GLU A 260 -6.68 3.88 33.22
N ASP A 261 -6.83 5.02 33.91
CA ASP A 261 -6.36 5.21 35.27
C ASP A 261 -7.13 4.27 36.23
N THR A 262 -6.36 3.51 37.00
CA THR A 262 -6.84 2.70 38.12
C THR A 262 -7.31 3.61 39.26
N PRO A 263 -8.41 3.30 39.97
CA PRO A 263 -8.59 3.81 41.32
C PRO A 263 -8.56 2.67 42.35
N SER A 264 -7.54 2.72 43.21
CA SER A 264 -7.58 2.12 44.54
C SER A 264 -8.66 2.82 45.38
N GLY A 265 -9.66 2.07 45.84
CA GLY A 265 -10.69 2.58 46.74
C GLY A 265 -11.46 1.44 47.45
N ASN A 266 -11.08 1.18 48.69
CA ASN A 266 -11.75 0.26 49.63
C ASN A 266 -13.27 0.48 49.73
N MET A 267 -14.07 -0.58 49.57
CA MET A 267 -15.34 -0.73 50.31
C MET A 267 -15.80 -2.20 50.43
N LYS A 268 -15.96 -2.58 51.70
CA LYS A 268 -16.54 -3.75 52.40
C LYS A 268 -17.23 -4.91 51.65
N PRO A 269 -17.11 -6.16 52.18
CA PRO A 269 -17.78 -7.33 51.65
C PRO A 269 -19.27 -7.34 51.99
N ILE A 270 -20.11 -7.70 51.01
CA ILE A 270 -21.54 -7.96 51.19
C ILE A 270 -21.70 -9.44 51.57
N HIS A 271 -22.34 -9.65 52.72
CA HIS A 271 -22.83 -10.93 53.21
C HIS A 271 -23.81 -11.56 52.21
N VAL A 272 -23.60 -12.83 51.86
CA VAL A 272 -24.63 -13.67 51.24
C VAL A 272 -25.08 -14.66 52.32
N GLU A 273 -26.35 -14.59 52.71
CA GLU A 273 -26.99 -15.54 53.61
C GLU A 273 -27.16 -16.91 52.93
N PRO A 274 -26.99 -18.03 53.66
CA PRO A 274 -27.30 -19.35 53.17
C PRO A 274 -28.82 -19.61 53.25
N THR A 275 -29.39 -20.16 52.19
CA THR A 275 -30.73 -20.76 52.23
C THR A 275 -30.59 -22.25 52.48
N ASP A 276 -30.95 -22.68 53.68
CA ASP A 276 -31.28 -24.06 54.01
C ASP A 276 -32.66 -24.03 54.69
N GLU A 277 -33.64 -24.74 54.13
CA GLU A 277 -34.21 -25.91 54.83
C GLU A 277 -35.32 -26.61 54.01
N SER A 278 -35.25 -27.92 54.14
CA SER A 278 -36.08 -29.02 53.64
C SER A 278 -37.58 -28.96 54.01
N SER A 279 -38.43 -29.67 53.23
CA SER A 279 -39.12 -30.88 53.74
C SER A 279 -40.08 -31.54 52.72
N SER A 280 -40.05 -32.88 52.75
CA SER A 280 -41.14 -33.84 52.56
C SER A 280 -41.30 -34.60 51.23
N ALA A 281 -40.93 -35.87 51.36
CA ALA A 281 -41.13 -37.02 50.49
C ALA A 281 -42.60 -37.38 50.19
N LYS A 282 -42.81 -38.14 49.10
CA LYS A 282 -43.75 -39.28 49.06
C LYS A 282 -43.51 -40.22 47.86
N LYS A 283 -43.08 -41.44 48.22
CA LYS A 283 -43.46 -42.78 47.71
C LYS A 283 -43.50 -43.04 46.19
N ALA A 284 -42.52 -43.82 45.73
CA ALA A 284 -42.67 -44.77 44.64
C ALA A 284 -42.95 -46.17 45.24
N CYS A 285 -44.11 -46.76 44.90
CA CYS A 285 -44.35 -48.20 44.97
C CYS A 285 -45.55 -48.51 44.08
N CYS A 286 -45.32 -49.17 42.94
CA CYS A 286 -46.27 -50.00 42.21
C CYS A 286 -45.47 -50.92 41.28
N THR A 287 -45.43 -52.21 41.59
CA THR A 287 -45.25 -53.32 40.63
C THR A 287 -46.55 -54.14 40.66
N PRO A 288 -46.79 -54.96 39.63
CA PRO A 288 -48.02 -54.96 38.83
C PRO A 288 -49.27 -55.51 39.51
#